data_AF-A0A2E1CF98-F1
#
_entry.id   AF-A0A2E1CF98-F1
#
_cell.length_a   1.000
_cell.length_b   1.000
_cell.length_c   1.000
_cell.angle_alpha   90.00
_cell.angle_beta   90.00
_cell.angle_gamma   90.00
#
_symmetry.space_group_name_H-M   'P 1'
#
loop_
_entity.id
_entity.type
_entity.pdbx_description
1 polymer ?
#
loop_
_entity_poly.entity_id
_entity_poly.type
_entity_poly.pdbx_seq_one_letter_code
_entity_poly.pdbx_strand_id
1 'polypeptide(L)'
;MDYLFSLIFNFQFWIIIGVVLLVLELLDGSAIFFLPLSISGFLLSFYLFMIERETLAPLLIFQKWYAFLFLWAVLGVLISLLLARFWKGTSPDDDDINNY
;
A
#
# COMPACT_ATOMS: atom_id res chain seq x y z
N MET A 1 -25.57 -7.45 1.47
CA MET A 1 -24.46 -6.95 2.31
C MET A 1 -23.24 -7.87 2.27
N ASP A 2 -23.38 -9.13 1.83
CA ASP A 2 -22.29 -10.13 1.87
C ASP A 2 -21.21 -9.96 0.79
N TYR A 3 -21.56 -9.44 -0.40
CA TYR A 3 -20.61 -9.35 -1.52
C TYR A 3 -19.39 -8.48 -1.24
N LEU A 4 -19.56 -7.38 -0.50
CA LEU A 4 -18.45 -6.48 -0.16
C LEU A 4 -17.45 -7.16 0.79
N PHE A 5 -17.95 -7.96 1.74
CA PHE A 5 -17.08 -8.75 2.60
C PHE A 5 -16.34 -9.80 1.79
N SER A 6 -17.02 -10.54 0.92
CA SER A 6 -16.37 -11.55 0.07
C SER A 6 -15.24 -10.96 -0.78
N LEU A 7 -15.37 -9.72 -1.27
CA LEU A 7 -14.33 -9.03 -2.02
C LEU A 7 -13.13 -8.62 -1.15
N ILE A 8 -13.37 -8.06 0.04
CA ILE A 8 -12.29 -7.58 0.92
C ILE A 8 -11.40 -8.73 1.42
N PHE A 9 -11.96 -9.91 1.62
CA PHE A 9 -11.21 -11.10 2.05
C PHE A 9 -10.53 -11.84 0.89
N ASN A 10 -10.77 -11.43 -0.35
CA ASN A 10 -10.20 -12.05 -1.55
C ASN A 10 -8.87 -11.35 -1.92
N PHE A 11 -7.77 -12.10 -2.00
CA PHE A 11 -6.47 -11.48 -2.31
C PHE A 11 -6.39 -10.96 -3.76
N GLN A 12 -7.07 -11.61 -4.73
CA GLN A 12 -7.07 -11.15 -6.12
C GLN A 12 -7.70 -9.76 -6.26
N PHE A 13 -8.73 -9.45 -5.46
CA PHE A 13 -9.33 -8.12 -5.41
C PHE A 13 -8.27 -7.04 -5.10
N TRP A 14 -7.44 -7.27 -4.09
CA TRP A 14 -6.38 -6.33 -3.71
C TRP A 14 -5.26 -6.23 -4.73
N ILE A 15 -4.95 -7.32 -5.45
CA ILE A 15 -4.03 -7.26 -6.60
C ILE A 15 -4.60 -6.35 -7.69
N ILE A 16 -5.88 -6.51 -8.05
CA ILE A 16 -6.54 -5.69 -9.08
C ILE A 16 -6.50 -4.22 -8.68
N ILE A 17 -6.87 -3.89 -7.44
CA ILE A 17 -6.80 -2.53 -6.91
C ILE A 17 -5.37 -1.99 -6.97
N GLY A 18 -4.38 -2.79 -6.55
CA GLY A 18 -2.97 -2.42 -6.61
C GLY A 18 -2.49 -2.09 -8.03
N VAL A 19 -2.86 -2.91 -9.02
CA VAL A 19 -2.54 -2.68 -10.43
C VAL A 19 -3.23 -1.43 -10.97
N VAL A 20 -4.52 -1.23 -10.67
CA VAL A 20 -5.25 -0.02 -11.10
C VAL A 20 -4.58 1.24 -10.56
N LEU A 21 -4.24 1.26 -9.26
CA LEU A 21 -3.54 2.38 -8.64
C LEU A 21 -2.15 2.59 -9.26
N LEU A 22 -1.42 1.51 -9.56
CA LEU A 22 -0.11 1.61 -10.22
C LEU A 22 -0.23 2.23 -11.61
N VAL A 23 -1.25 1.87 -12.38
CA VAL A 23 -1.49 2.45 -13.70
C VAL A 23 -1.89 3.92 -13.58
N LEU A 24 -2.76 4.27 -12.62
CA LEU A 24 -3.13 5.67 -12.36
C LEU A 24 -1.92 6.52 -11.97
N GLU A 25 -0.98 5.95 -11.21
CA GLU A 25 0.27 6.62 -10.88
C GLU A 25 1.08 6.99 -12.13
N LEU A 26 1.17 6.10 -13.11
CA LEU A 26 1.88 6.38 -14.37
C LEU A 26 1.24 7.51 -15.18
N LEU A 27 -0.05 7.79 -14.98
CA LEU A 27 -0.76 8.89 -15.65
C LEU A 27 -0.55 10.23 -14.93
N ASP A 28 -0.43 10.22 -13.60
CA ASP A 28 -0.24 11.43 -12.79
C ASP A 28 1.24 11.86 -12.74
N GLY A 29 2.17 10.90 -12.73
CA GLY A 29 3.62 11.14 -12.79
C GLY A 29 4.24 11.75 -11.52
N SER A 30 3.42 12.05 -10.49
CA SER A 30 3.88 12.68 -9.25
C SER A 30 4.54 11.68 -8.29
N ALA A 31 4.18 10.40 -8.35
CA ALA A 31 4.59 9.32 -7.44
C ALA A 31 4.22 9.54 -5.95
N ILE A 32 3.30 10.47 -5.65
CA ILE A 32 3.03 10.91 -4.27
C ILE A 32 1.84 10.19 -3.63
N PHE A 33 0.81 9.85 -4.40
CA PHE A 33 -0.47 9.38 -3.84
C PHE A 33 -0.83 7.94 -4.20
N PHE A 34 -0.74 7.55 -5.47
CA PHE A 34 -1.21 6.23 -5.90
C PHE A 34 -0.17 5.14 -5.68
N LEU A 35 1.12 5.46 -5.76
CA LEU A 35 2.23 4.52 -5.54
C LEU A 35 2.21 3.90 -4.13
N PRO A 36 2.11 4.67 -3.03
CA PRO A 36 2.07 4.08 -1.69
C PRO A 36 0.84 3.20 -1.47
N LEU A 37 -0.32 3.59 -2.02
CA LEU A 37 -1.56 2.82 -1.93
C LEU A 37 -1.53 1.53 -2.78
N SER A 38 -0.86 1.58 -3.93
CA SER A 38 -0.63 0.42 -4.79
C SER A 38 0.23 -0.62 -4.08
N ILE A 39 1.39 -0.21 -3.56
CA ILE A 39 2.32 -1.09 -2.86
C ILE A 39 1.66 -1.65 -1.59
N SER A 40 0.93 -0.83 -0.82
CA SER A 40 0.20 -1.33 0.35
C SER A 40 -0.88 -2.34 -0.03
N GLY A 41 -1.54 -2.17 -1.17
CA GLY A 41 -2.51 -3.12 -1.71
C GLY A 41 -1.86 -4.47 -2.05
N PHE A 42 -0.67 -4.46 -2.66
CA PHE A 42 0.09 -5.68 -2.92
C PHE A 42 0.53 -6.38 -1.64
N LEU A 43 1.01 -5.65 -0.65
CA LEU A 43 1.36 -6.24 0.66
C LEU A 43 0.15 -6.86 1.35
N LEU A 44 -1.01 -6.18 1.31
CA LEU A 44 -2.26 -6.72 1.85
C LEU A 44 -2.70 -7.99 1.11
N SER A 45 -2.59 -8.00 -0.22
CA SER A 45 -2.89 -9.19 -1.03
C SER A 45 -2.00 -10.37 -0.66
N PHE A 46 -0.70 -10.11 -0.44
CA PHE A 46 0.25 -11.13 -0.03
C PHE A 46 -0.08 -11.68 1.35
N TYR A 47 -0.46 -10.82 2.30
CA TYR A 47 -0.91 -11.24 3.61
C TYR A 47 -2.16 -12.14 3.55
N LEU A 48 -3.18 -11.74 2.77
CA LEU A 48 -4.39 -12.54 2.57
C LEU A 48 -4.09 -13.87 1.90
N PHE A 49 -3.22 -13.89 0.88
CA PHE A 49 -2.78 -15.12 0.22
C PHE A 49 -2.11 -16.09 1.22
N MET A 50 -1.28 -15.58 2.12
CA MET A 50 -0.61 -16.39 3.14
C MET A 50 -1.59 -16.96 4.18
N ILE A 51 -2.65 -16.22 4.53
CA ILE A 51 -3.75 -16.74 5.36
C ILE A 51 -4.51 -17.84 4.62
N GLU A 52 -4.87 -17.62 3.35
CA GLU A 52 -5.60 -18.60 2.53
C GLU A 52 -4.82 -19.91 2.35
N ARG A 53 -3.49 -19.83 2.28
CA ARG A 53 -2.58 -20.99 2.22
C ARG A 53 -2.28 -21.62 3.59
N GLU A 54 -2.97 -21.21 4.65
CA GLU A 54 -2.75 -21.66 6.04
C GLU A 54 -1.30 -21.51 6.51
N THR A 55 -0.51 -20.67 5.84
CA THR A 55 0.91 -20.43 6.16
C THR A 55 1.04 -19.48 7.36
N LEU A 56 0.01 -18.66 7.60
CA LEU A 56 -0.10 -17.76 8.75
C LEU A 56 -1.44 -17.97 9.46
N ALA A 57 -1.41 -18.08 10.78
CA ALA A 57 -2.62 -18.03 11.58
C ALA A 57 -3.21 -16.61 11.56
N PRO A 58 -4.50 -16.42 11.22
CA PRO A 58 -5.11 -15.10 11.25
C PRO A 58 -5.20 -14.60 12.69
N LEU A 59 -4.69 -13.40 12.98
CA LEU A 59 -4.96 -12.78 14.27
C LEU A 59 -6.46 -12.47 14.39
N LEU A 60 -6.98 -12.54 15.61
CA LEU A 60 -8.40 -12.26 15.94
C LEU A 60 -8.90 -10.92 15.39
N ILE A 61 -8.05 -9.89 15.36
CA ILE A 61 -8.39 -8.56 14.83
C ILE A 61 -8.58 -8.60 13.30
N PHE A 62 -7.83 -9.46 12.59
CA PHE A 62 -7.91 -9.65 11.13
C PHE A 62 -9.04 -10.59 10.68
N GLN A 63 -10.05 -10.81 11.52
CA GLN A 63 -11.27 -11.51 11.14
C GLN A 63 -12.40 -10.55 10.71
N LYS A 64 -12.16 -9.23 10.76
CA LYS A 64 -13.14 -8.21 10.43
C LYS A 64 -12.71 -7.45 9.19
N TRP A 65 -13.65 -7.17 8.28
CA TRP A 65 -13.39 -6.49 7.00
C TRP A 65 -12.66 -5.15 7.19
N TYR A 66 -13.05 -4.36 8.20
CA TYR A 66 -12.47 -3.05 8.45
C TYR A 66 -11.01 -3.12 8.91
N ALA A 67 -10.57 -4.26 9.48
CA ALA A 67 -9.18 -4.44 9.90
C ALA A 67 -8.23 -4.52 8.69
N PHE A 68 -8.69 -5.10 7.58
CA PHE A 68 -7.91 -5.11 6.33
C PHE A 68 -7.82 -3.72 5.70
N LEU A 69 -8.91 -2.94 5.72
CA LEU A 69 -8.86 -1.54 5.26
C LEU A 69 -7.93 -0.69 6.13
N PHE A 70 -7.99 -0.88 7.45
CA PHE A 70 -7.11 -0.19 8.39
C PHE A 70 -5.65 -0.57 8.14
N LEU A 71 -5.35 -1.87 7.95
CA LEU A 71 -4.00 -2.34 7.62
C LEU A 71 -3.51 -1.75 6.29
N TRP A 72 -4.35 -1.73 5.26
CA TRP A 72 -4.04 -1.12 3.97
C TRP A 72 -3.65 0.36 4.11
N ALA A 73 -4.42 1.12 4.90
CA ALA A 73 -4.16 2.53 5.16
C ALA A 73 -2.85 2.74 5.94
N VAL A 74 -2.63 1.98 7.01
CA VAL A 74 -1.40 2.06 7.81
C VAL A 74 -0.17 1.72 6.97
N LEU A 75 -0.23 0.65 6.18
CA LEU A 75 0.84 0.29 5.26
C LEU A 75 1.10 1.40 4.23
N GLY A 76 0.04 2.00 3.67
CA GLY A 76 0.18 3.11 2.70
C GLY A 76 0.87 4.33 3.30
N VAL A 77 0.53 4.69 4.55
CA VAL A 77 1.23 5.77 5.28
C VAL A 77 2.70 5.41 5.53
N LEU A 78 2.98 4.20 5.99
CA LEU A 78 4.36 3.74 6.22
C LEU A 78 5.19 3.78 4.93
N ILE A 79 4.63 3.31 3.81
CA ILE A 79 5.30 3.34 2.51
C ILE A 79 5.51 4.78 2.04
N SER A 80 4.54 5.68 2.24
CA SER A 80 4.71 7.10 1.92
C SER A 80 5.88 7.71 2.69
N LEU A 81 6.01 7.40 3.98
CA LEU A 81 7.14 7.87 4.80
C LEU A 81 8.48 7.30 4.33
N LEU A 82 8.52 6.03 3.93
CA LEU A 82 9.73 5.39 3.40
C LEU A 82 10.15 6.02 2.06
N LEU A 83 9.20 6.23 1.15
CA LEU A 83 9.44 6.90 -0.13
C LEU A 83 9.93 8.34 0.06
N ALA A 84 9.28 9.11 0.94
CA ALA A 84 9.69 10.48 1.24
C ALA A 84 11.12 10.55 1.80
N ARG A 85 11.54 9.57 2.61
CA ARG A 85 12.93 9.47 3.09
C ARG A 85 13.90 9.05 1.98
N PHE A 86 13.50 8.10 1.14
CA PHE A 86 14.34 7.62 0.04
C PHE A 86 14.66 8.75 -0.96
N TRP A 87 13.67 9.56 -1.33
CA TRP A 87 13.88 10.70 -2.23
C TRP A 87 14.74 11.81 -1.61
N LYS A 88 14.55 12.14 -0.33
CA LYS A 88 15.41 13.12 0.36
C LYS A 88 16.88 12.71 0.42
N GLY A 89 17.18 11.42 0.51
CA GLY A 89 18.56 10.92 0.50
C GLY A 89 19.18 10.81 -0.90
N THR A 90 18.40 11.02 -1.97
CA THR A 90 18.87 10.93 -3.36
C THR A 90 19.07 12.32 -3.98
N SER A 91 18.54 13.37 -3.36
CA SER A 91 18.97 14.73 -3.66
C SER A 91 20.48 14.82 -3.36
N PRO A 92 21.33 15.12 -4.36
CA PRO A 92 22.70 15.52 -4.06
C PRO A 92 22.61 16.68 -3.08
N ASP A 93 23.55 16.77 -2.13
CA ASP A 93 23.78 18.00 -1.37
C ASP A 93 23.67 19.17 -2.36
N ASP A 94 22.56 19.88 -2.27
CA ASP A 94 22.45 21.19 -2.87
C ASP A 94 23.28 22.01 -1.90
N ASP A 95 24.60 22.06 -2.16
CA ASP A 95 25.47 23.09 -1.62
C ASP A 95 24.66 24.39 -1.75
N ASP A 96 24.17 24.87 -0.62
CA ASP A 96 23.26 26.00 -0.53
C ASP A 96 24.03 27.25 -0.96
N ILE A 97 24.09 27.48 -2.28
CA ILE A 97 24.61 28.69 -2.92
C ILE A 97 23.52 29.77 -2.80
N ASN A 98 23.07 30.05 -1.59
CA ASN A 98 22.28 31.22 -1.30
C ASN A 98 22.82 31.94 -0.05
N ASN A 99 24.03 32.48 -0.21
CA ASN A 99 24.46 33.67 0.51
C ASN A 99 23.68 34.88 -0.03
N TYR A 100 22.55 35.25 0.59
CA TYR A 100 22.02 36.61 0.61
C TYR A 100 21.25 36.89 1.91
#